data_AF-A0A926CDU8-F1
#
_entry.id   AF-A0A926CDU8-F1
#
_cell.length_a   1.000
_cell.length_b   1.000
_cell.length_c   1.000
_cell.angle_alpha   90.00
_cell.angle_beta   90.00
_cell.angle_gamma   90.00
#
_symmetry.space_group_name_H-M   'P 1'
#
loop_
_entity.id
_entity.type
_entity.pdbx_description
1 polymer ?
#
loop_
_entity_poly.entity_id
_entity_poly.type
_entity_poly.pdbx_seq_one_letter_code
_entity_poly.pdbx_strand_id
1 'polypeptide(L)' 'MTLHALEMQIDRLSQPDKARVLGRLALDLTHRWPGIEKTAGVQGGDACIVRTRIPIWTLESYRRL' A
#
# COMPACT_ATOMS: atom_id res chain seq x y z
N MET A 1 10.58 20.07 -12.58
CA MET A 1 10.28 19.05 -13.62
C MET A 1 8.90 19.31 -14.18
N THR A 2 8.65 19.05 -15.47
CA THR A 2 7.31 19.09 -16.05
C THR A 2 6.63 17.72 -15.93
N LEU A 3 5.28 17.69 -15.93
CA LEU A 3 4.51 16.44 -15.84
C LEU A 3 4.89 15.46 -16.95
N HIS A 4 5.02 15.97 -18.18
CA HIS A 4 5.41 15.18 -19.35
C HIS A 4 6.80 14.53 -19.22
N ALA A 5 7.77 15.24 -18.63
CA ALA A 5 9.09 14.67 -18.39
C ALA A 5 9.05 13.54 -17.35
N LEU A 6 8.16 13.64 -16.35
CA LEU A 6 7.96 12.60 -15.35
C LEU A 6 7.30 11.35 -15.96
N GLU A 7 6.29 11.52 -16.81
CA GLU A 7 5.64 10.41 -17.52
C GLU A 7 6.64 9.58 -18.33
N MET A 8 7.49 10.25 -19.12
CA MET A 8 8.55 9.56 -19.87
C MET A 8 9.55 8.81 -18.98
N GLN A 9 9.86 9.35 -17.79
CA GLN A 9 10.74 8.68 -16.85
C GLN A 9 10.09 7.44 -16.25
N ILE A 10 8.81 7.54 -15.88
CA ILE A 10 8.03 6.41 -15.37
C ILE A 10 7.94 5.32 -16.42
N ASP A 11 7.71 5.65 -17.69
CA ASP A 11 7.57 4.66 -18.76
C ASP A 11 8.80 3.79 -18.96
N ARG A 12 10.00 4.35 -18.73
CA ARG A 12 11.29 3.65 -18.83
C ARG A 12 11.58 2.72 -17.64
N LEU A 13 10.82 2.79 -16.56
CA LEU A 13 11.02 1.95 -15.39
C LEU A 13 10.60 0.50 -15.67
N SER A 14 11.30 -0.43 -15.01
CA SER A 14 10.87 -1.82 -14.96
C SER A 14 9.53 -1.94 -14.23
N GLN A 15 8.77 -3.01 -14.47
CA GLN A 15 7.50 -3.23 -13.79
C GLN A 15 7.59 -3.21 -12.24
N PRO A 16 8.61 -3.81 -11.58
CA PRO A 16 8.75 -3.67 -10.13
C PRO A 16 9.06 -2.23 -9.69
N ASP A 17 9.83 -1.47 -10.46
CA ASP A 17 10.11 -0.06 -10.15
C ASP A 17 8.86 0.82 -10.32
N LYS A 18 8.04 0.59 -11.36
CA LYS A 18 6.74 1.26 -11.53
C LYS A 18 5.83 1.01 -10.32
N ALA A 19 5.76 -0.24 -9.86
CA ALA A 19 4.98 -0.60 -8.68
C ALA A 19 5.49 0.12 -7.42
N ARG A 20 6.81 0.24 -7.24
CA ARG A 20 7.40 0.99 -6.11
C ARG A 20 7.05 2.47 -6.15
N VAL A 21 7.13 3.12 -7.32
CA VAL A 21 6.75 4.52 -7.49
C VAL A 21 5.26 4.73 -7.18
N LEU A 22 4.40 3.89 -7.73
CA LEU A 22 2.96 3.94 -7.47
C LEU A 22 2.65 3.79 -5.97
N GLY A 23 3.28 2.82 -5.30
CA GLY A 23 3.10 2.60 -3.86
C GLY A 23 3.50 3.82 -3.03
N ARG A 24 4.61 4.49 -3.40
CA ARG A 24 5.04 5.71 -2.71
C ARG A 24 4.08 6.87 -2.92
N LEU A 25 3.64 7.10 -4.17
CA LEU A 25 2.68 8.16 -4.49
C LEU A 25 1.34 7.93 -3.78
N ALA A 26 0.87 6.68 -3.72
CA ALA A 26 -0.34 6.33 -3.00
C ALA A 26 -0.24 6.61 -1.49
N LEU A 27 0.92 6.32 -0.87
CA LEU A 27 1.19 6.66 0.53
C LEU A 27 1.16 8.17 0.76
N ASP A 28 1.84 8.94 -0.09
CA ASP A 28 1.95 10.39 0.04
C ASP A 28 0.58 11.08 -0.15
N LEU A 29 -0.26 10.59 -1.08
CA LEU A 29 -1.58 11.17 -1.37
C LEU A 29 -2.67 10.78 -0.37
N THR A 30 -2.65 9.54 0.13
CA THR A 30 -3.77 9.03 0.94
C THR A 30 -3.49 9.08 2.44
N HIS A 31 -2.23 9.29 2.85
CA HIS A 31 -1.74 9.09 4.21
C HIS A 31 -2.15 7.72 4.80
N ARG A 32 -2.43 6.75 3.91
CA ARG A 32 -2.86 5.39 4.26
C ARG A 32 -1.96 4.40 3.55
N TRP A 33 -1.75 3.27 4.21
CA TRP A 33 -1.00 2.17 3.65
C TRP A 33 -1.86 1.46 2.60
N PRO A 34 -1.43 1.41 1.32
CA PRO A 34 -2.16 0.68 0.29
C PRO A 34 -2.34 -0.78 0.70
N GLY A 35 -3.56 -1.29 0.56
CA GLY A 35 -3.88 -2.67 0.94
C GLY A 35 -4.21 -2.89 2.42
N ILE A 36 -4.28 -1.83 3.23
CA ILE A 36 -4.70 -1.89 4.64
C ILE A 36 -5.94 -1.02 4.85
N GLU A 37 -6.95 -1.57 5.52
CA GLU A 37 -8.17 -0.85 5.90
C GLU A 37 -8.52 -1.04 7.38
N LYS A 38 -9.15 -0.03 7.98
CA LYS A 38 -9.72 -0.10 9.33
C LYS A 38 -11.22 0.13 9.24
N THR A 39 -11.99 -0.89 9.62
CA THR A 39 -13.45 -0.85 9.59
C THR A 39 -13.97 -1.05 11.00
N ALA A 40 -14.72 -0.06 11.52
CA ALA A 40 -15.35 -0.17 12.83
C ALA A 40 -16.21 -1.45 12.90
N GLY A 41 -16.02 -2.24 13.97
CA GLY A 41 -16.74 -3.51 14.15
C GLY A 41 -16.13 -4.72 13.43
N VAL A 42 -15.08 -4.57 12.63
CA VAL A 42 -14.29 -5.70 12.09
C VAL A 42 -13.07 -5.92 12.98
N GLN A 43 -12.95 -7.11 13.59
CA GLN A 43 -11.87 -7.45 14.54
C GLN A 43 -11.69 -6.43 15.69
N GLY A 44 -12.74 -5.70 16.08
CA GLY A 44 -12.63 -4.66 17.11
C GLY A 44 -12.07 -3.32 16.65
N GLY A 45 -12.05 -3.03 15.34
CA GLY A 45 -11.55 -1.76 14.77
C GLY A 45 -10.08 -1.79 14.34
N ASP A 46 -9.55 -2.99 14.28
CA ASP A 46 -8.19 -3.35 13.96
C ASP A 46 -7.90 -3.21 12.44
N ALA A 47 -6.66 -2.91 12.04
CA ALA A 47 -6.24 -2.78 10.62
C ALA A 47 -6.13 -4.11 9.83
N CYS A 48 -7.11 -4.45 9.00
CA CYS A 48 -7.08 -5.67 8.21
C CYS A 48 -6.47 -5.46 6.82
N ILE A 49 -6.02 -6.56 6.19
CA ILE A 49 -5.76 -6.54 4.73
C ILE A 49 -7.08 -6.26 4.02
N VAL A 50 -7.07 -5.34 3.05
CA VAL A 50 -8.25 -4.94 2.29
C VAL A 50 -9.05 -6.14 1.79
N ARG A 51 -10.39 -6.06 1.92
CA ARG A 51 -11.33 -7.11 1.48
C ARG A 51 -11.16 -8.44 2.22
N THR A 52 -10.51 -8.44 3.38
CA THR A 52 -10.39 -9.60 4.26
C THR A 52 -10.73 -9.22 5.70
N ARG A 53 -10.94 -10.23 6.56
CA ARG A 53 -10.95 -10.05 8.02
C ARG A 53 -9.65 -10.55 8.66
N ILE A 54 -8.54 -10.48 7.93
CA ILE A 54 -7.21 -10.92 8.39
C ILE A 54 -6.48 -9.72 9.01
N PRO A 55 -6.28 -9.71 10.33
CA PRO A 55 -5.39 -8.78 11.03
C PRO A 55 -3.97 -8.70 10.43
N ILE A 56 -3.41 -7.49 10.24
CA ILE A 56 -1.99 -7.39 9.89
C ILE A 56 -1.07 -7.88 11.02
N TRP A 57 -1.48 -7.74 12.29
CA TRP A 57 -0.70 -8.23 13.43
C TRP A 57 -0.70 -9.76 13.51
N THR A 58 -1.71 -10.46 12.96
CA THR A 58 -1.61 -11.92 12.80
C THR A 58 -0.48 -12.30 11.86
N LEU A 59 -0.35 -11.62 10.71
CA LEU A 59 0.76 -11.87 9.78
C LEU A 59 2.12 -11.51 10.39
N GLU A 60 2.18 -10.41 11.14
CA GLU A 60 3.39 -9.98 11.83
C GLU A 60 3.80 -10.96 12.95
N SER A 61 2.83 -11.53 13.68
CA SER A 61 3.07 -12.59 14.64
C SER A 61 3.64 -13.83 13.96
N TYR A 62 3.07 -14.27 12.83
CA TYR A 62 3.61 -15.39 12.06
C TYR A 62 5.02 -15.13 11.54
N ARG A 63 5.35 -13.89 11.13
CA ARG A 63 6.70 -13.50 10.70
C ARG A 63 7.73 -13.61 11.83
N ARG A 64 7.29 -13.50 13.08
CA ARG A 64 8.16 -13.52 14.27
C ARG A 64 8.33 -14.92 14.87
N LEU A 65 7.56 -15.91 14.41
CA LEU A 65 7.76 -17.32 14.73
C LEU A 65 8.95 -17.86 13.94
#